data_AF-A0A437GZE7-F1
#
_entry.id   AF-A0A437GZE7-F1
#
_cell.length_a   1.000
_cell.length_b   1.000
_cell.length_c   1.000
_cell.angle_alpha   90.00
_cell.angle_beta   90.00
_cell.angle_gamma   90.00
#
_symmetry.space_group_name_H-M   'P 1'
#
loop_
_entity.id
_entity.type
_entity.pdbx_description
1 polymer ?
#
loop_
_entity_poly.entity_id
_entity_poly.type
_entity_poly.pdbx_seq_one_letter_code
_entity_poly.pdbx_strand_id
1 'polypeptide(L)'
;MPIDEAKRRKRWLRNKRAERARKKGDPTPISPMFRRRVMWARDRRAKLAPAGAWTWKIDTVYLTDEKFKRAVELVADVWAAETLYDAQWGKGTATVAQICRMLNEMDRTHGYSAASLPKMVAQARKRVIALETHGDRWSPDQPYWPPFV
;
A
#
# COMPACT_ATOMS: atom_id res chain seq x y z
N MET A 1 -4.10 -38.20 -0.08
CA MET A 1 -2.79 -38.02 0.57
C MET A 1 -2.96 -37.09 1.77
N PRO A 2 -2.70 -37.52 3.01
CA PRO A 2 -2.83 -36.64 4.16
C PRO A 2 -1.75 -35.57 4.11
N ILE A 3 -2.15 -34.30 4.18
CA ILE A 3 -1.25 -33.16 4.21
C ILE A 3 -0.44 -33.25 5.51
N ASP A 4 0.84 -33.59 5.36
CA ASP A 4 1.83 -33.79 6.41
C ASP A 4 1.80 -32.67 7.47
N GLU A 5 1.02 -32.87 8.54
CA GLU A 5 0.75 -31.88 9.60
C GLU A 5 2.04 -31.40 10.26
N ALA A 6 3.06 -32.27 10.31
CA ALA A 6 4.38 -31.93 10.81
C ALA A 6 5.05 -30.82 9.98
N LYS A 7 4.89 -30.84 8.65
CA LYS A 7 5.39 -29.77 7.76
C LYS A 7 4.62 -28.47 7.96
N ARG A 8 3.29 -28.51 8.14
CA ARG A 8 2.49 -27.31 8.46
C ARG A 8 2.92 -26.70 9.80
N ARG A 9 3.13 -27.53 10.83
CA ARG A 9 3.54 -27.09 12.17
C ARG A 9 4.96 -26.50 12.17
N LYS A 10 5.91 -27.11 11.46
CA LYS A 10 7.26 -26.55 11.26
C LYS A 10 7.23 -25.19 10.54
N ARG A 11 6.42 -25.05 9.49
CA ARG A 11 6.25 -23.78 8.76
C ARG A 11 5.65 -22.70 9.65
N TRP A 12 4.65 -23.03 10.47
CA TRP A 12 4.02 -22.11 11.41
C TRP A 12 5.01 -21.62 12.48
N LEU A 13 5.79 -22.52 13.08
CA LEU A 13 6.81 -22.17 14.08
C LEU A 13 7.92 -21.29 13.49
N ARG A 14 8.34 -21.56 12.25
CA ARG A 14 9.33 -20.73 11.54
C ARG A 14 8.80 -19.32 11.31
N ASN A 15 7.55 -19.19 10.87
CA ASN A 15 6.91 -17.89 10.67
C ASN A 15 6.74 -17.13 12.00
N LYS A 16 6.32 -17.81 13.08
CA LYS A 16 6.24 -17.23 14.43
C LYS A 16 7.59 -16.76 14.96
N ARG A 17 8.68 -17.51 14.71
CA ARG A 17 10.04 -17.09 15.09
C ARG A 17 10.52 -15.89 14.28
N ALA A 18 10.28 -15.86 12.97
CA ALA A 18 10.59 -14.70 12.13
C ALA A 18 9.78 -13.47 12.56
N GLU A 19 8.51 -13.66 12.91
CA GLU A 19 7.63 -12.60 13.43
C GLU A 19 8.11 -12.07 14.79
N ARG A 20 8.55 -12.96 15.70
CA ARG A 20 9.13 -12.57 17.00
C ARG A 20 10.49 -11.90 16.86
N ALA A 21 11.33 -12.34 15.92
CA ALA A 21 12.62 -11.71 15.63
C ALA A 21 12.43 -10.29 15.07
N ARG A 22 11.43 -10.09 14.21
CA ARG A 22 11.02 -8.76 13.73
C ARG A 22 10.50 -7.84 14.84
N LYS A 23 9.92 -8.39 15.91
CA LYS A 23 9.45 -7.63 17.08
C LYS A 23 10.55 -7.30 18.11
N LYS A 24 11.79 -7.76 17.92
CA LYS A 24 12.84 -7.69 18.95
C LYS A 24 13.75 -6.45 18.86
N GLY A 25 13.54 -5.58 17.87
CA GLY A 25 14.06 -4.21 17.88
C GLY A 25 12.89 -3.28 18.11
N ASP A 26 13.01 -2.37 19.08
CA ASP A 26 12.07 -1.27 19.15
C ASP A 26 12.13 -0.52 17.81
N PRO A 27 10.98 -0.25 17.18
CA PRO A 27 10.95 0.43 15.91
C PRO A 27 11.58 1.80 16.07
N THR A 28 12.49 2.16 15.18
CA THR A 28 13.00 3.54 15.12
C THR A 28 11.81 4.47 14.92
N PRO A 29 11.55 5.42 15.83
CA PRO A 29 10.43 6.34 15.67
C PRO A 29 10.52 7.06 14.33
N ILE A 30 9.43 7.09 13.58
CA ILE A 30 9.39 7.81 12.31
C ILE A 30 9.59 9.30 12.61
N SER A 31 10.65 9.89 12.04
CA SER A 31 10.89 11.33 12.16
C SER A 31 9.65 12.12 11.68
N PRO A 32 9.14 13.09 12.46
CA PRO A 32 8.02 13.92 12.05
C PRO A 32 8.25 14.63 10.70
N MET A 33 9.51 15.00 10.42
CA MET A 33 9.89 15.63 9.15
C MET A 33 9.81 14.64 7.98
N PHE A 34 10.24 13.40 8.18
CA PHE A 34 10.12 12.36 7.17
C PHE A 34 8.65 12.04 6.87
N ARG A 35 7.83 11.90 7.92
CA ARG A 35 6.38 11.71 7.77
C ARG A 35 5.75 12.85 6.96
N ARG A 36 6.10 14.11 7.25
CA ARG A 36 5.62 15.27 6.48
C ARG A 36 6.02 15.21 5.01
N ARG A 37 7.27 14.83 4.71
CA ARG A 37 7.75 14.69 3.32
C ARG A 37 6.99 13.60 2.56
N VAL A 38 6.77 12.45 3.18
CA VAL A 38 5.98 11.36 2.58
C VAL A 38 4.55 11.82 2.30
N MET A 39 3.90 12.51 3.25
CA MET A 39 2.54 13.02 3.04
C MET A 39 2.47 14.10 1.95
N TRP A 40 3.46 15.00 1.89
CA TRP A 40 3.52 15.99 0.82
C TRP A 40 3.69 15.35 -0.56
N ALA A 41 4.58 14.35 -0.66
CA ALA A 41 4.76 13.58 -1.89
C ALA A 41 3.49 12.81 -2.27
N ARG A 42 2.77 12.22 -1.29
CA ARG A 42 1.45 11.60 -1.49
C ARG A 42 0.45 12.59 -2.08
N ASP A 43 0.33 13.79 -1.52
CA ASP A 43 -0.67 14.77 -1.98
C ASP A 43 -0.34 15.30 -3.37
N ARG A 44 0.94 15.55 -3.66
CA ARG A 44 1.41 15.91 -4.99
C ARG A 44 1.06 14.81 -6.00
N ARG A 45 1.26 13.55 -5.64
CA ARG A 45 0.97 12.38 -6.46
C ARG A 45 -0.53 12.19 -6.73
N ALA A 46 -1.38 12.37 -5.72
CA ALA A 46 -2.83 12.31 -5.89
C ALA A 46 -3.34 13.42 -6.83
N LYS A 47 -2.77 14.63 -6.76
CA LYS A 47 -3.09 15.75 -7.66
C LYS A 47 -2.61 15.56 -9.09
N LEU A 48 -1.46 14.91 -9.28
CA LEU A 48 -0.86 14.67 -10.58
C LEU A 48 -1.48 13.47 -11.32
N ALA A 49 -2.41 12.73 -10.73
CA ALA A 49 -3.23 11.76 -11.45
C ALA A 49 -4.16 12.51 -12.41
N PRO A 50 -3.92 12.51 -13.73
CA PRO A 50 -4.91 13.07 -14.65
C PRO A 50 -6.14 12.18 -14.60
N ALA A 51 -7.33 12.78 -14.68
CA ALA A 51 -8.61 12.08 -14.83
C ALA A 51 -8.60 11.09 -16.02
N GLY A 52 -7.75 11.33 -17.04
CA GLY A 52 -7.62 10.48 -18.23
C GLY A 52 -6.53 9.40 -18.20
N ALA A 53 -5.66 9.34 -17.18
CA ALA A 53 -4.56 8.35 -17.19
C ALA A 53 -4.95 6.95 -16.71
N TRP A 54 -6.19 6.80 -16.26
CA TRP A 54 -6.71 5.55 -15.74
C TRP A 54 -7.88 5.02 -16.57
N THR A 55 -7.80 5.22 -17.88
CA THR A 55 -8.63 4.53 -18.88
C THR A 55 -8.21 3.05 -19.01
N TRP A 56 -8.21 2.28 -17.92
CA TRP A 56 -7.89 0.84 -18.00
C TRP A 56 -8.84 -0.01 -17.16
N LYS A 57 -9.46 -0.97 -17.87
CA LYS A 57 -10.51 -1.89 -17.44
C LYS A 57 -10.26 -2.45 -16.03
N ILE A 58 -11.02 -1.95 -15.06
CA ILE A 58 -11.68 -2.85 -14.11
C ILE A 58 -12.85 -3.40 -14.91
N ASP A 59 -12.90 -4.71 -15.12
CA ASP A 59 -13.97 -5.44 -15.81
C ASP A 59 -15.26 -4.61 -16.02
N THR A 60 -15.40 -4.04 -17.23
CA THR A 60 -16.66 -3.47 -17.75
C THR A 60 -17.40 -2.43 -16.88
N VAL A 61 -16.73 -1.64 -16.05
CA VAL A 61 -17.40 -0.51 -15.36
C VAL A 61 -16.58 0.76 -15.52
N TYR A 62 -17.13 1.72 -16.26
CA TYR A 62 -16.70 3.12 -16.19
C TYR A 62 -16.86 3.56 -14.73
N LEU A 63 -15.74 3.74 -14.02
CA LEU A 63 -15.79 4.37 -12.71
C LEU A 63 -16.29 5.79 -12.91
N THR A 64 -17.24 6.24 -12.08
CA THR A 64 -17.55 7.66 -11.98
C THR A 64 -16.28 8.40 -11.52
N ASP A 65 -16.13 9.66 -11.91
CA ASP A 65 -14.97 10.50 -11.53
C ASP A 65 -14.69 10.46 -10.02
N GLU A 66 -15.74 10.34 -9.20
CA GLU A 66 -15.62 10.24 -7.76
C GLU A 66 -15.07 8.89 -7.27
N LYS A 67 -15.55 7.76 -7.82
CA LYS A 67 -15.01 6.43 -7.49
C LYS A 67 -13.56 6.31 -7.97
N PHE A 68 -13.27 6.93 -9.10
CA PHE A 68 -11.94 7.00 -9.66
C PHE A 68 -10.99 7.79 -8.74
N LYS A 69 -11.39 9.00 -8.33
CA LYS A 69 -10.63 9.84 -7.39
C LYS A 69 -10.34 9.10 -6.08
N ARG A 70 -11.34 8.43 -5.50
CA ARG A 70 -11.15 7.63 -4.27
C ARG A 70 -10.13 6.51 -4.45
N ALA A 71 -10.12 5.83 -5.59
CA ALA A 71 -9.16 4.77 -5.87
C ALA A 71 -7.72 5.31 -5.98
N VAL A 72 -7.54 6.46 -6.66
CA VAL A 72 -6.25 7.15 -6.75
C VAL A 72 -5.74 7.57 -5.38
N GLU A 73 -6.60 8.21 -4.58
CA GLU A 73 -6.26 8.66 -3.23
C GLU A 73 -5.90 7.49 -2.33
N LEU A 74 -6.62 6.36 -2.44
CA LEU A 74 -6.28 5.13 -1.73
C LEU A 74 -4.92 4.57 -2.14
N VAL A 75 -4.61 4.49 -3.43
CA VAL A 75 -3.31 4.00 -3.91
C VAL A 75 -2.18 4.88 -3.38
N ALA A 76 -2.35 6.21 -3.41
CA ALA A 76 -1.39 7.15 -2.89
C ALA A 76 -1.16 6.97 -1.37
N ASP A 77 -2.23 6.75 -0.60
CA ASP A 77 -2.13 6.52 0.84
C ASP A 77 -1.54 5.15 1.20
N VAL A 78 -1.86 4.10 0.44
CA VAL A 78 -1.26 2.76 0.64
C VAL A 78 0.24 2.81 0.40
N TRP A 79 0.70 3.50 -0.66
CA TRP A 79 2.12 3.65 -0.94
C TRP A 79 2.84 4.48 0.13
N ALA A 80 2.20 5.56 0.61
CA ALA A 80 2.71 6.35 1.72
C ALA A 80 2.85 5.49 2.98
N ALA A 81 1.84 4.68 3.30
CA ALA A 81 1.87 3.77 4.44
C ALA A 81 2.99 2.72 4.31
N GLU A 82 3.15 2.08 3.14
CA GLU A 82 4.25 1.14 2.89
C GLU A 82 5.61 1.80 3.12
N THR A 83 5.79 3.03 2.64
CA THR A 83 7.04 3.79 2.81
C THR A 83 7.34 4.11 4.26
N LEU A 84 6.32 4.53 5.02
CA LEU A 84 6.45 4.81 6.45
C LEU A 84 6.79 3.55 7.24
N TYR A 85 6.13 2.43 6.94
CA TYR A 85 6.42 1.14 7.56
C TYR A 85 7.82 0.64 7.20
N ASP A 86 8.22 0.77 5.94
CA ASP A 86 9.55 0.34 5.48
C ASP A 86 10.67 1.18 6.11
N ALA A 87 10.44 2.47 6.33
CA ALA A 87 11.38 3.32 7.08
C ALA A 87 11.48 2.96 8.57
N GLN A 88 10.37 2.50 9.17
CA GLN A 88 10.29 2.19 10.59
C GLN A 88 10.78 0.77 10.94
N TRP A 89 10.52 -0.20 10.07
CA TRP A 89 10.71 -1.64 10.34
C TRP A 89 11.56 -2.35 9.28
N GLY A 90 11.98 -1.65 8.22
CA GLY A 90 12.72 -2.20 7.09
C GLY A 90 11.81 -2.64 5.94
N LYS A 91 12.41 -2.78 4.74
CA LYS A 91 11.69 -3.04 3.48
C LYS A 91 10.84 -4.32 3.50
N GLY A 92 9.61 -4.23 2.99
CA GLY A 92 8.72 -5.37 2.80
C GLY A 92 8.11 -5.90 4.10
N THR A 93 8.05 -5.07 5.14
CA THR A 93 7.48 -5.43 6.45
C THR A 93 6.01 -5.03 6.59
N ALA A 94 5.53 -4.10 5.77
CA ALA A 94 4.15 -3.64 5.77
C ALA A 94 3.16 -4.77 5.38
N THR A 95 2.40 -5.26 6.36
CA THR A 95 1.28 -6.17 6.12
C THR A 95 0.01 -5.39 5.76
N VAL A 96 -0.94 -6.03 5.06
CA VAL A 96 -2.23 -5.41 4.73
C VAL A 96 -2.96 -4.94 5.99
N ALA A 97 -2.92 -5.72 7.07
CA ALA A 97 -3.57 -5.36 8.34
C ALA A 97 -2.94 -4.10 8.97
N GLN A 98 -1.61 -3.97 8.93
CA GLN A 98 -0.89 -2.78 9.41
C GLN A 98 -1.25 -1.54 8.59
N ILE A 99 -1.25 -1.65 7.26
CA ILE A 99 -1.66 -0.56 6.37
C ILE A 99 -3.12 -0.16 6.66
N CYS A 100 -4.05 -1.12 6.74
CA CYS A 100 -5.45 -0.83 7.07
C CYS A 100 -5.58 -0.09 8.41
N ARG A 101 -4.82 -0.49 9.43
CA ARG A 101 -4.84 0.18 10.73
C ARG A 101 -4.36 1.63 10.62
N MET A 102 -3.22 1.86 9.96
CA MET A 102 -2.68 3.21 9.74
C MET A 102 -3.66 4.10 8.97
N LEU A 103 -4.32 3.56 7.94
CA LEU A 103 -5.34 4.30 7.18
C LEU A 103 -6.54 4.68 8.05
N ASN A 104 -6.98 3.81 8.97
CA ASN A 104 -8.03 4.16 9.93
C ASN A 104 -7.57 5.24 10.92
N GLU A 105 -6.37 5.11 11.49
CA GLU A 105 -5.80 6.10 12.43
C GLU A 105 -5.62 7.48 11.80
N MET A 106 -5.44 7.54 10.48
CA MET A 106 -5.28 8.78 9.72
C MET A 106 -6.57 9.31 9.10
N ASP A 107 -7.70 8.62 9.29
CA ASP A 107 -8.99 8.90 8.65
C ASP A 107 -8.91 8.95 7.11
N ARG A 108 -8.22 7.96 6.53
CA ARG A 108 -7.93 7.85 5.08
C ARG A 108 -8.43 6.53 4.50
N THR A 109 -9.61 6.13 4.94
CA THR A 109 -10.28 4.92 4.45
C THR A 109 -11.07 5.16 3.16
N HIS A 110 -11.24 6.41 2.74
CA HIS A 110 -11.92 6.81 1.49
C HIS A 110 -13.36 6.27 1.36
N GLY A 111 -14.03 6.07 2.49
CA GLY A 111 -15.38 5.51 2.55
C GLY A 111 -15.45 3.99 2.34
N TYR A 112 -14.32 3.29 2.28
CA TYR A 112 -14.31 1.83 2.30
C TYR A 112 -14.62 1.31 3.70
N SER A 113 -15.61 0.41 3.78
CA SER A 113 -15.92 -0.30 5.03
C SER A 113 -14.73 -1.12 5.54
N ALA A 114 -14.70 -1.39 6.84
CA ALA A 114 -13.70 -2.26 7.46
C ALA A 114 -13.61 -3.65 6.80
N ALA A 115 -14.73 -4.17 6.25
CA ALA A 115 -14.78 -5.44 5.54
C ALA A 115 -14.16 -5.37 4.14
N SER A 116 -14.38 -4.26 3.41
CA SER A 116 -13.88 -4.08 2.04
C SER A 116 -12.44 -3.54 1.99
N LEU A 117 -12.01 -2.79 3.00
CA LEU A 117 -10.73 -2.09 3.03
C LEU A 117 -9.53 -3.03 2.81
N PRO A 118 -9.43 -4.22 3.43
CA PRO A 118 -8.31 -5.14 3.20
C PRO A 118 -8.18 -5.58 1.73
N LYS A 119 -9.31 -5.83 1.06
CA LYS A 119 -9.34 -6.20 -0.36
C LYS A 119 -8.86 -5.04 -1.23
N MET A 120 -9.33 -3.83 -0.96
CA MET A 120 -8.95 -2.62 -1.71
C MET A 120 -7.47 -2.27 -1.49
N VAL A 121 -6.97 -2.40 -0.26
CA VAL A 121 -5.54 -2.22 0.04
C VAL A 121 -4.70 -3.25 -0.72
N ALA A 122 -5.09 -4.52 -0.77
CA ALA A 122 -4.36 -5.53 -1.53
C ALA A 122 -4.34 -5.22 -3.05
N GLN A 123 -5.43 -4.71 -3.61
CA GLN A 123 -5.46 -4.24 -5.00
C GLN A 123 -4.57 -3.02 -5.21
N ALA A 124 -4.61 -2.05 -4.30
CA ALA A 124 -3.77 -0.86 -4.34
C ALA A 124 -2.28 -1.21 -4.31
N ARG A 125 -1.86 -2.16 -3.47
CA ARG A 125 -0.46 -2.64 -3.43
C ARG A 125 0.01 -3.26 -4.74
N LYS A 126 -0.82 -4.08 -5.39
CA LYS A 126 -0.50 -4.60 -6.74
C LYS A 126 -0.31 -3.46 -7.73
N ARG A 127 -1.10 -2.39 -7.58
CA ARG A 127 -0.99 -1.20 -8.42
C ARG A 127 0.31 -0.43 -8.14
N VAL A 128 0.70 -0.26 -6.88
CA VAL A 128 2.00 0.32 -6.51
C VAL A 128 3.14 -0.43 -7.19
N ILE A 129 3.16 -1.77 -7.08
CA ILE A 129 4.19 -2.59 -7.72
C ILE A 129 4.21 -2.36 -9.24
N ALA A 130 3.05 -2.40 -9.90
CA ALA A 130 2.97 -2.16 -11.35
C ALA A 130 3.51 -0.79 -11.77
N LEU A 131 3.28 0.24 -10.94
CA LEU A 131 3.78 1.60 -11.15
C LEU A 131 5.28 1.75 -10.86
N GLU A 132 5.81 0.96 -9.92
CA GLU A 132 7.25 0.91 -9.60
C GLU A 132 8.07 0.15 -10.67
N THR A 133 7.48 -0.86 -11.32
CA THR A 133 8.19 -1.75 -12.27
C THR A 133 8.16 -1.28 -13.74
N HIS A 134 7.88 0.00 -14.01
CA HIS A 134 7.91 0.63 -15.34
C HIS A 134 6.89 0.12 -16.38
N GLY A 135 5.91 -0.70 -16.00
CA GLY A 135 4.95 -1.28 -16.94
C GLY A 135 3.82 -0.32 -17.34
N ASP A 136 3.34 0.48 -16.38
CA ASP A 136 2.16 1.31 -16.55
C ASP A 136 2.49 2.80 -16.34
N ARG A 137 2.24 3.62 -17.37
CA ARG A 137 2.39 5.07 -17.28
C ARG A 137 1.36 5.66 -16.33
N TRP A 138 1.78 6.58 -15.47
CA TRP A 138 0.87 7.29 -14.58
C TRP A 138 0.13 8.44 -15.24
N SER A 139 0.77 9.07 -16.23
CA SER A 139 0.15 10.08 -17.08
C SER A 139 0.79 10.03 -18.47
N PRO A 140 0.16 10.64 -19.49
CA PRO A 140 0.75 10.73 -20.82
C PRO A 140 2.19 11.29 -20.80
N ASP A 141 2.46 12.23 -19.88
CA ASP A 141 3.72 12.97 -19.78
C ASP A 141 4.64 12.49 -18.64
N GLN A 142 4.18 11.58 -17.76
CA GLN A 142 4.98 10.98 -16.69
C GLN A 142 4.90 9.45 -16.73
N PRO A 143 5.95 8.79 -17.23
CA PRO A 143 5.95 7.35 -17.48
C PRO A 143 6.09 6.49 -16.21
N TYR A 144 6.43 7.04 -15.05
CA TYR A 144 6.53 6.29 -13.79
C TYR A 144 6.34 7.21 -12.57
N TRP A 145 5.86 6.66 -11.46
CA TRP A 145 5.94 7.33 -10.16
C TRP A 145 7.35 7.16 -9.60
N PRO A 146 8.10 8.23 -9.32
CA PRO A 146 9.39 8.08 -8.66
C PRO A 146 9.16 7.57 -7.22
N PRO A 147 10.03 6.67 -6.69
CA PRO A 147 9.94 6.21 -5.31
C PRO A 147 9.98 7.39 -4.33
N PHE A 148 9.48 7.19 -3.10
CA PHE A 148 9.63 8.22 -2.06
C PHE A 148 11.11 8.28 -1.68
N VAL A 149 11.79 9.37 -2.08
CA VAL A 149 13.18 9.72 -1.70
C VAL A 149 13.20 10.58 -0.44
#